data_AF-A0A846LDJ7-F1
#
_entry.id   AF-A0A846LDJ7-F1
#
_cell.length_a   1.000
_cell.length_b   1.000
_cell.length_c   1.000
_cell.angle_alpha   90.00
_cell.angle_beta   90.00
_cell.angle_gamma   90.00
#
_symmetry.space_group_name_H-M   'P 1'
#
loop_
_entity.id
_entity.type
_entity.pdbx_description
1 polymer ?
#
loop_
_entity_poly.entity_id
_entity_poly.type
_entity_poly.pdbx_seq_one_letter_code
_entity_poly.pdbx_strand_id
1 'polypeptide(L)'
;MGLLRRTTLAQLADAPFTYPEVGATQEATLPAGYDHVERSAVVGAGRAEFDRAGAAVFRWAAQRGAGLRVRADGPASTPGTVVLMTAGLHRLGLEIPCRVVWAVDEPGRRGFGYGTLPGHPESGEESFVVTLGPGGEVVYTLRAFSRLATPLARLGAPVSRRVQRLALDRYVGAIQRAARTG
;
A
#
# COMPACT_ATOMS: atom_id res chain seq x y z
N MET A 1 -2.96 34.31 9.85
CA MET A 1 -3.63 34.07 8.55
C MET A 1 -2.94 32.91 7.86
N GLY A 2 -3.69 31.87 7.50
CA GLY A 2 -3.17 30.67 6.82
C GLY A 2 -3.80 29.39 7.36
N LEU A 3 -5.08 29.17 7.04
CA LEU A 3 -5.73 27.86 7.24
C LEU A 3 -4.89 26.78 6.55
N LEU A 4 -4.64 25.67 7.25
CA LEU A 4 -4.00 24.42 6.83
C LEU A 4 -4.17 24.17 5.31
N ARG A 5 -3.14 24.44 4.52
CA ARG A 5 -3.10 24.05 3.09
C ARG A 5 -3.11 22.52 3.05
N ARG A 6 -4.25 21.92 2.71
CA ARG A 6 -4.34 20.48 2.45
C ARG A 6 -3.52 20.14 1.20
N THR A 7 -2.71 19.10 1.29
CA THR A 7 -1.90 18.61 0.16
C THR A 7 -2.82 18.18 -0.99
N THR A 8 -2.62 18.72 -2.20
CA THR A 8 -3.38 18.31 -3.38
C THR A 8 -2.68 17.17 -4.12
N LEU A 9 -3.44 16.36 -4.87
CA LEU A 9 -2.83 15.30 -5.70
C LEU A 9 -1.94 15.90 -6.79
N ALA A 10 -2.36 17.03 -7.37
CA ALA A 10 -1.58 17.76 -8.36
C ALA A 10 -0.21 18.21 -7.83
N GLN A 11 -0.11 18.66 -6.57
CA GLN A 11 1.17 19.01 -5.96
C GLN A 11 2.09 17.80 -5.74
N LEU A 12 1.51 16.62 -5.54
CA LEU A 12 2.22 15.37 -5.29
C LEU A 12 2.66 14.68 -6.59
N ALA A 13 2.02 14.98 -7.72
CA ALA A 13 2.30 14.39 -9.03
C ALA A 13 3.75 14.57 -9.47
N ASP A 14 4.35 15.72 -9.17
CA ASP A 14 5.75 16.05 -9.52
C ASP A 14 6.72 15.93 -8.34
N ALA A 15 6.23 15.54 -7.15
CA ALA A 15 7.09 15.42 -5.98
C ALA A 15 8.09 14.25 -6.14
N PRO A 16 9.35 14.41 -5.70
CA PRO A 16 10.31 13.31 -5.68
C PRO A 16 9.89 12.28 -4.63
N PHE A 17 10.25 11.01 -4.85
CA PHE A 17 10.14 9.99 -3.80
C PHE A 17 11.09 10.31 -2.64
N THR A 18 10.74 9.87 -1.43
CA THR A 18 11.54 10.15 -0.22
C THR A 18 12.65 9.13 0.04
N TYR A 19 12.89 8.22 -0.90
CA TYR A 19 13.87 7.14 -0.86
C TYR A 19 14.44 6.88 -2.26
N PRO A 20 15.69 6.41 -2.39
CA PRO A 20 16.33 6.21 -3.69
C PRO A 20 16.02 4.86 -4.37
N GLU A 21 15.66 3.81 -3.62
CA GLU A 21 15.48 2.44 -4.14
C GLU A 21 14.11 2.19 -4.79
N VAL A 22 13.68 3.11 -5.66
CA VAL A 22 12.39 3.07 -6.34
C VAL A 22 12.23 1.80 -7.18
N GLY A 23 11.21 1.01 -6.89
CA GLY A 23 10.89 -0.27 -7.55
C GLY A 23 11.38 -1.51 -6.81
N ALA A 24 12.15 -1.36 -5.72
CA ALA A 24 12.83 -2.47 -5.09
C ALA A 24 11.91 -3.53 -4.46
N THR A 25 10.61 -3.25 -4.27
CA THR A 25 9.65 -4.29 -3.83
C THR A 25 9.34 -5.33 -4.91
N GLN A 26 9.76 -5.12 -6.16
CA GLN A 26 9.73 -6.13 -7.23
C GLN A 26 10.84 -7.17 -7.08
N GLU A 27 11.94 -6.81 -6.44
CA GLU A 27 13.14 -7.63 -6.33
C GLU A 27 12.98 -8.73 -5.28
N ALA A 28 13.75 -9.81 -5.42
CA ALA A 28 13.74 -10.90 -4.45
C ALA A 28 14.23 -10.44 -3.06
N THR A 29 15.23 -9.57 -3.02
CA THR A 29 15.85 -9.07 -1.78
C THR A 29 15.53 -7.60 -1.58
N LEU A 30 15.02 -7.24 -0.40
CA LEU A 30 14.71 -5.85 -0.05
C LEU A 30 15.97 -5.07 0.36
N PRO A 31 16.05 -3.75 0.08
CA PRO A 31 17.24 -2.94 0.38
C PRO A 31 17.61 -2.93 1.86
N ALA A 32 18.90 -3.00 2.18
CA ALA A 32 19.39 -2.88 3.55
C ALA A 32 19.19 -1.45 4.12
N GLY A 33 19.20 -1.31 5.45
CA GLY A 33 19.05 0.00 6.11
C GLY A 33 17.61 0.45 6.36
N TYR A 34 16.64 -0.43 6.11
CA TYR A 34 15.22 -0.23 6.34
C TYR A 34 14.66 -1.33 7.26
N ASP A 35 13.54 -1.04 7.92
CA ASP A 35 12.70 -2.07 8.51
C ASP A 35 11.95 -2.79 7.38
N HIS A 36 11.88 -4.12 7.42
CA HIS A 36 11.23 -4.94 6.40
C HIS A 36 9.98 -5.62 6.92
N VAL A 37 8.97 -5.70 6.06
CA VAL A 37 7.74 -6.45 6.29
C VAL A 37 7.46 -7.31 5.07
N GLU A 38 7.23 -8.59 5.29
CA GLU A 38 6.66 -9.50 4.28
C GLU A 38 5.58 -10.35 4.94
N ARG A 39 4.39 -10.35 4.34
CA ARG A 39 3.27 -11.16 4.80
C ARG A 39 2.50 -11.72 3.62
N SER A 40 2.20 -13.01 3.70
CA SER A 40 1.44 -13.71 2.68
C SER A 40 0.32 -14.50 3.32
N ALA A 41 -0.83 -14.55 2.65
CA ALA A 41 -1.97 -15.34 3.08
C ALA A 41 -2.75 -15.85 1.87
N VAL A 42 -3.28 -17.07 1.98
CA VAL A 42 -4.28 -17.57 1.04
C VAL A 42 -5.56 -16.77 1.26
N VAL A 43 -6.05 -16.15 0.20
CA VAL A 43 -7.25 -15.29 0.22
C VAL A 43 -8.41 -15.85 -0.58
N GLY A 44 -8.17 -16.91 -1.34
CA GLY A 44 -9.17 -17.59 -2.14
C GLY A 44 -8.64 -18.78 -2.91
N ALA A 45 -9.46 -19.31 -3.81
CA ALA A 45 -9.16 -20.41 -4.70
C ALA A 45 -9.79 -20.22 -6.10
N GLY A 46 -9.02 -20.57 -7.13
CA GLY A 46 -9.43 -20.58 -8.52
C GLY A 46 -9.39 -19.22 -9.21
N ARG A 47 -9.60 -19.27 -10.53
CA ARG A 47 -9.50 -18.09 -11.41
C ARG A 47 -10.47 -16.97 -11.05
N ALA A 48 -11.70 -17.32 -10.68
CA ALA A 48 -12.73 -16.33 -10.34
C ALA A 48 -12.35 -15.50 -9.10
N GLU A 49 -11.82 -16.14 -8.05
CA GLU A 49 -11.39 -15.45 -6.84
C GLU A 49 -10.09 -14.67 -7.06
N PHE A 50 -9.18 -15.17 -7.89
CA PHE A 50 -8.01 -14.42 -8.34
C PHE A 50 -8.41 -13.13 -9.07
N ASP A 51 -9.35 -13.21 -10.01
CA ASP A 51 -9.79 -12.07 -10.78
C ASP A 51 -10.43 -11.00 -9.87
N ARG A 52 -11.27 -11.42 -8.93
CA ARG A 52 -11.86 -10.51 -7.92
C ARG A 52 -10.82 -9.91 -6.98
N ALA A 53 -9.89 -10.71 -6.48
CA ALA A 53 -8.83 -10.25 -5.58
C ALA A 53 -7.90 -9.23 -6.28
N GLY A 54 -7.45 -9.51 -7.50
CA GLY A 54 -6.63 -8.60 -8.29
C GLY A 54 -7.34 -7.27 -8.57
N ALA A 55 -8.62 -7.32 -8.98
CA ALA A 55 -9.42 -6.12 -9.18
C ALA A 55 -9.62 -5.33 -7.86
N ALA A 56 -9.76 -6.01 -6.72
CA ALA A 56 -9.85 -5.37 -5.42
C ALA A 56 -8.56 -4.66 -5.02
N VAL A 57 -7.41 -5.29 -5.27
CA VAL A 57 -6.09 -4.67 -5.06
C VAL A 57 -5.98 -3.36 -5.84
N PHE A 58 -6.29 -3.36 -7.13
CA PHE A 58 -6.21 -2.14 -7.96
C PHE A 58 -7.20 -1.04 -7.58
N ARG A 59 -8.28 -1.39 -6.86
CA ARG A 59 -9.28 -0.44 -6.33
C ARG A 59 -8.98 0.03 -4.90
N TRP A 60 -7.77 -0.22 -4.39
CA TRP A 60 -7.34 0.20 -3.06
C TRP A 60 -8.11 -0.49 -1.92
N ALA A 61 -8.63 -1.69 -2.15
CA ALA A 61 -9.53 -2.36 -1.19
C ALA A 61 -8.83 -2.70 0.13
N ALA A 62 -7.54 -3.05 0.10
CA ALA A 62 -6.75 -3.29 1.31
C ALA A 62 -6.73 -2.04 2.20
N GLN A 63 -6.29 -0.91 1.65
CA GLN A 63 -6.18 0.38 2.34
C GLN A 63 -7.53 0.83 2.89
N ARG A 64 -8.58 0.80 2.05
CA ARG A 64 -9.95 1.15 2.46
C ARG A 64 -10.46 0.23 3.57
N GLY A 65 -10.21 -1.07 3.45
CA GLY A 65 -10.63 -2.09 4.41
C GLY A 65 -9.92 -2.01 5.77
N ALA A 66 -8.75 -1.36 5.83
CA ALA A 66 -8.10 -1.01 7.10
C ALA A 66 -8.59 0.30 7.72
N GLY A 67 -9.57 0.98 7.10
CA GLY A 67 -10.13 2.23 7.59
C GLY A 67 -9.41 3.48 7.08
N LEU A 68 -8.51 3.35 6.09
CA LEU A 68 -7.91 4.52 5.45
C LEU A 68 -8.91 5.16 4.49
N ARG A 69 -9.05 6.49 4.56
CA ARG A 69 -9.73 7.24 3.50
C ARG A 69 -8.75 7.37 2.35
N VAL A 70 -9.13 6.85 1.19
CA VAL A 70 -8.29 6.84 -0.02
C VAL A 70 -8.85 7.81 -1.06
N ARG A 71 -8.02 8.78 -1.45
CA ARG A 71 -8.27 9.69 -2.57
C ARG A 71 -7.12 9.53 -3.57
N ALA A 72 -7.42 8.99 -4.75
CA ALA A 72 -6.46 8.78 -5.82
C ALA A 72 -6.95 9.44 -7.12
N ASP A 73 -6.03 9.78 -8.02
CA ASP A 73 -6.33 10.28 -9.37
C ASP A 73 -6.45 9.18 -10.44
N GLY A 74 -6.33 7.91 -10.02
CA GLY A 74 -6.44 6.75 -10.90
C GLY A 74 -6.50 5.41 -10.14
N PRO A 75 -6.59 4.29 -10.89
CA PRO A 75 -6.46 2.95 -10.32
C PRO A 75 -4.99 2.65 -9.98
N ALA A 76 -4.76 1.75 -9.03
CA ALA A 76 -3.40 1.38 -8.65
C ALA A 76 -2.65 0.58 -9.74
N SER A 77 -3.36 0.14 -10.79
CA SER A 77 -2.78 -0.54 -11.97
C SER A 77 -2.00 0.40 -12.90
N THR A 78 -2.00 1.71 -12.64
CA THR A 78 -1.34 2.71 -13.49
C THR A 78 -0.15 3.33 -12.76
N PRO A 79 1.10 3.04 -13.16
CA PRO A 79 2.28 3.74 -12.64
C PRO A 79 2.14 5.25 -12.76
N GLY A 80 2.59 5.98 -11.74
CA GLY A 80 2.42 7.43 -11.65
C GLY A 80 1.12 7.88 -10.96
N THR A 81 0.14 6.99 -10.75
CA THR A 81 -1.08 7.31 -10.00
C THR A 81 -0.73 7.80 -8.60
N VAL A 82 -1.21 9.00 -8.26
CA VAL A 82 -1.01 9.60 -6.95
C VAL A 82 -2.16 9.21 -6.05
N VAL A 83 -1.83 8.81 -4.82
CA VAL A 83 -2.82 8.48 -3.80
C VAL A 83 -2.50 9.23 -2.51
N LEU A 84 -3.48 9.98 -2.01
CA LEU A 84 -3.46 10.53 -0.66
C LEU A 84 -4.35 9.66 0.23
N MET A 85 -3.72 8.96 1.17
CA MET A 85 -4.41 8.24 2.22
C MET A 85 -4.51 9.09 3.48
N THR A 86 -5.56 8.91 4.27
CA THR A 86 -5.70 9.59 5.57
C THR A 86 -6.12 8.59 6.64
N ALA A 87 -5.32 8.49 7.70
CA ALA A 87 -5.64 7.76 8.92
C ALA A 87 -6.23 8.71 9.99
N GLY A 88 -7.21 8.26 10.79
CA GLY A 88 -7.80 9.07 11.87
C GLY A 88 -8.93 10.01 11.41
N LEU A 89 -9.19 11.10 12.15
CA LEU A 89 -10.34 12.02 11.93
C LEU A 89 -10.18 12.92 10.70
N HIS A 90 -11.29 13.41 10.11
CA HIS A 90 -11.29 14.14 8.83
C HIS A 90 -10.47 15.46 8.82
N ARG A 91 -10.30 16.13 9.97
CA ARG A 91 -9.56 17.41 10.09
C ARG A 91 -8.23 17.33 10.84
N LEU A 92 -7.97 16.21 11.52
CA LEU A 92 -6.77 15.98 12.35
C LEU A 92 -6.06 14.68 11.95
N GLY A 93 -6.42 14.14 10.78
CA GLY A 93 -5.92 12.86 10.32
C GLY A 93 -4.50 12.96 9.80
N LEU A 94 -3.73 11.90 9.98
CA LEU A 94 -2.40 11.75 9.44
C LEU A 94 -2.52 11.54 7.93
N GLU A 95 -1.92 12.46 7.16
CA GLU A 95 -1.79 12.35 5.71
C GLU A 95 -0.66 11.37 5.37
N ILE A 96 -0.94 10.50 4.41
CA ILE A 96 -0.06 9.41 3.98
C ILE A 96 -0.02 9.49 2.43
N PRO A 97 0.77 10.43 1.87
CA PRO A 97 0.88 10.65 0.44
C PRO A 97 1.83 9.62 -0.20
N CYS A 98 1.36 8.95 -1.25
CA CYS A 98 2.12 7.97 -2.01
C CYS A 98 1.88 8.14 -3.52
N ARG A 99 2.75 7.53 -4.32
CA ARG A 99 2.57 7.41 -5.77
C ARG A 99 2.94 6.02 -6.24
N VAL A 100 2.14 5.44 -7.14
CA VAL A 100 2.39 4.12 -7.72
C VAL A 100 3.69 4.17 -8.52
N VAL A 101 4.59 3.25 -8.23
CA VAL A 101 5.90 3.12 -8.87
C VAL A 101 5.85 2.11 -10.01
N TRP A 102 5.16 0.99 -9.78
CA TRP A 102 5.03 -0.10 -10.75
C TRP A 102 3.68 -0.80 -10.56
N ALA A 103 3.22 -1.45 -11.62
CA ALA A 103 2.04 -2.31 -11.60
C ALA A 103 2.27 -3.52 -12.51
N VAL A 104 1.63 -4.64 -12.18
CA VAL A 104 1.64 -5.89 -12.95
C VAL A 104 0.20 -6.38 -13.11
N ASP A 105 -0.22 -6.67 -14.33
CA ASP A 105 -1.52 -7.27 -14.63
C ASP A 105 -1.36 -8.44 -15.62
N GLU A 106 -1.01 -9.59 -15.07
CA GLU A 106 -0.73 -10.82 -15.80
C GLU A 106 -1.73 -11.92 -15.41
N PRO A 107 -1.92 -12.97 -16.25
CA PRO A 107 -2.94 -14.00 -16.03
C PRO A 107 -2.87 -14.75 -14.69
N GLY A 108 -1.70 -14.78 -14.03
CA GLY A 108 -1.49 -15.44 -12.73
C GLY A 108 -0.85 -14.52 -11.68
N ARG A 109 -0.68 -13.23 -11.97
CA ARG A 109 -0.04 -12.26 -11.07
C ARG A 109 -0.60 -10.86 -11.30
N ARG A 110 -1.22 -10.29 -10.26
CA ARG A 110 -1.77 -8.93 -10.30
C ARG A 110 -1.35 -8.15 -9.08
N GLY A 111 -0.92 -6.91 -9.24
CA GLY A 111 -0.51 -6.10 -8.10
C GLY A 111 0.20 -4.82 -8.47
N PHE A 112 0.59 -4.07 -7.46
CA PHE A 112 1.31 -2.81 -7.63
C PHE A 112 2.19 -2.53 -6.41
N GLY A 113 3.14 -1.61 -6.58
CA GLY A 113 3.87 -0.98 -5.50
C GLY A 113 3.71 0.53 -5.54
N TYR A 114 3.60 1.17 -4.37
CA TYR A 114 3.73 2.62 -4.25
C TYR A 114 4.93 3.01 -3.41
N GLY A 115 5.48 4.18 -3.73
CA GLY A 115 6.52 4.85 -2.98
C GLY A 115 5.96 6.01 -2.17
N THR A 116 6.57 6.27 -1.04
CA THR A 116 6.26 7.39 -0.14
C THR A 116 6.71 8.74 -0.70
N LEU A 117 5.87 9.77 -0.54
CA LEU A 117 6.11 11.14 -0.97
C LEU A 117 6.31 12.10 0.25
N PRO A 118 6.79 13.34 0.03
CA PRO A 118 6.94 14.32 1.10
C PRO A 118 5.65 14.51 1.92
N GLY A 119 5.78 14.53 3.24
CA GLY A 119 4.65 14.56 4.18
C GLY A 119 4.27 13.19 4.76
N HIS A 120 4.75 12.09 4.16
CA HIS A 120 4.56 10.75 4.70
C HIS A 120 5.37 10.55 6.00
N PRO A 121 4.81 9.88 7.03
CA PRO A 121 5.51 9.64 8.31
C PRO A 121 6.71 8.68 8.19
N GLU A 122 6.70 7.87 7.14
CA GLU A 122 7.75 6.91 6.78
C GLU A 122 8.36 7.24 5.41
N SER A 123 9.56 6.72 5.15
CA SER A 123 10.30 6.81 3.90
C SER A 123 10.62 5.38 3.44
N GLY A 124 10.15 5.01 2.24
CA GLY A 124 10.20 3.65 1.71
C GLY A 124 9.11 3.32 0.68
N GLU A 125 8.93 2.03 0.41
CA GLU A 125 8.02 1.47 -0.60
C GLU A 125 7.21 0.31 -0.04
N GLU A 126 5.97 0.15 -0.49
CA GLU A 126 5.09 -0.95 -0.13
C GLU A 126 4.36 -1.49 -1.37
N SER A 127 4.25 -2.81 -1.47
CA SER A 127 3.58 -3.51 -2.55
C SER A 127 2.54 -4.51 -2.09
N PHE A 128 1.60 -4.74 -2.99
CA PHE A 128 0.41 -5.57 -2.78
C PHE A 128 0.19 -6.41 -4.03
N VAL A 129 0.41 -7.71 -3.91
CA VAL A 129 0.39 -8.64 -5.05
C VAL A 129 -0.51 -9.81 -4.75
N VAL A 130 -1.31 -10.21 -5.73
CA VAL A 130 -2.06 -11.46 -5.73
C VAL A 130 -1.47 -12.37 -6.78
N THR A 131 -1.19 -13.62 -6.42
CA THR A 131 -0.78 -14.67 -7.34
C THR A 131 -1.80 -15.81 -7.36
N LEU A 132 -1.93 -16.46 -8.51
CA LEU A 132 -2.66 -17.72 -8.67
C LEU A 132 -1.62 -18.85 -8.78
N GLY A 133 -1.55 -19.71 -7.78
CA GLY A 133 -0.65 -20.85 -7.77
C GLY A 133 -1.14 -22.02 -8.62
N PRO A 134 -0.28 -23.02 -8.88
CA PRO A 134 -0.58 -24.15 -9.75
C PRO A 134 -1.69 -25.06 -9.19
N GLY A 135 -1.89 -25.08 -7.87
CA GLY A 135 -2.99 -25.80 -7.22
C GLY A 135 -4.30 -25.01 -7.19
N GLY A 136 -4.32 -23.81 -7.78
CA GLY A 136 -5.46 -22.91 -7.77
C GLY A 136 -5.54 -22.03 -6.51
N GLU A 137 -4.59 -22.09 -5.60
CA GLU A 137 -4.53 -21.19 -4.44
C GLU A 137 -4.32 -19.74 -4.88
N VAL A 138 -5.13 -18.83 -4.33
CA VAL A 138 -4.99 -17.39 -4.55
C VAL A 138 -4.27 -16.82 -3.34
N VAL A 139 -3.03 -16.37 -3.52
CA VAL A 139 -2.18 -15.86 -2.44
C VAL A 139 -2.05 -14.36 -2.57
N TYR A 140 -2.37 -13.64 -1.51
CA TYR A 140 -2.08 -12.22 -1.38
C TYR A 140 -0.79 -12.05 -0.59
N THR A 141 0.14 -11.27 -1.14
CA THR A 141 1.45 -10.96 -0.57
C THR A 141 1.60 -9.46 -0.45
N LEU A 142 1.95 -9.00 0.74
CA LEU A 142 2.35 -7.65 1.04
C LEU A 142 3.83 -7.62 1.35
N ARG A 143 4.57 -6.72 0.70
CA ARG A 143 6.00 -6.49 0.95
C ARG A 143 6.26 -5.01 1.13
N ALA A 144 7.01 -4.65 2.16
CA ALA A 144 7.38 -3.28 2.41
C ALA A 144 8.81 -3.18 2.94
N PHE A 145 9.49 -2.10 2.59
CA PHE A 145 10.65 -1.62 3.31
C PHE A 145 10.43 -0.15 3.66
N SER A 146 10.65 0.24 4.90
CA SER A 146 10.52 1.64 5.29
C SER A 146 11.38 2.00 6.50
N ARG A 147 11.56 3.31 6.71
CA ARG A 147 12.15 3.89 7.92
C ARG A 147 11.35 5.11 8.33
N LEU A 148 11.34 5.44 9.62
CA LEU A 148 10.64 6.63 10.11
C LEU A 148 11.28 7.90 9.53
N ALA A 149 10.48 8.76 8.91
CA ALA A 149 10.94 9.96 8.22
C ALA A 149 11.15 11.16 9.16
N THR A 150 10.58 11.16 10.38
CA THR A 150 10.63 12.30 11.31
C THR A 150 11.00 11.92 12.75
N PRO A 151 11.65 12.83 13.53
CA PRO A 151 11.94 12.62 14.95
C PRO A 151 10.69 12.40 15.83
N LEU A 152 9.57 13.06 15.49
CA LEU A 152 8.28 12.88 16.16
C LEU A 152 7.71 11.46 15.94
N ALA A 153 7.86 10.91 14.74
CA ALA A 153 7.50 9.52 14.46
C ALA A 153 8.36 8.53 15.27
N ARG A 154 9.64 8.86 15.50
CA ARG A 154 10.55 8.04 16.34
C ARG A 154 10.11 7.95 17.80
N LEU A 155 9.49 9.00 18.37
CA LEU A 155 8.96 8.98 19.73
C LEU A 155 7.71 8.08 19.88
N GLY A 156 6.99 7.78 18.80
CA GLY A 156 5.82 6.89 18.77
C GLY A 156 6.12 5.43 18.41
N ALA A 157 7.39 5.06 18.20
CA ALA A 157 7.81 3.78 17.61
C ALA A 157 7.32 2.48 18.31
N PRO A 158 7.15 2.40 19.65
CA PRO A 158 6.62 1.18 20.29
C PRO A 158 5.16 0.89 19.91
N VAL A 159 4.37 1.94 19.65
CA VAL A 159 2.96 1.83 19.23
C VAL A 159 2.88 1.38 17.76
N SER A 160 3.89 1.69 16.94
CA SER A 160 3.87 1.41 15.51
C SER A 160 3.82 -0.08 15.18
N ARG A 161 4.54 -0.95 15.89
CA ARG A 161 4.59 -2.40 15.56
C ARG A 161 3.26 -3.13 15.75
N ARG A 162 2.49 -2.79 16.78
CA ARG A 162 1.14 -3.37 17.00
C ARG A 162 0.13 -2.80 16.00
N VAL A 163 0.22 -1.50 15.71
CA VAL A 163 -0.63 -0.85 14.70
C VAL A 163 -0.35 -1.41 13.30
N GLN A 164 0.92 -1.62 12.96
CA GLN A 164 1.34 -2.27 11.72
C GLN A 164 0.74 -3.69 11.63
N ARG A 165 0.91 -4.55 12.64
CA ARG A 165 0.33 -5.91 12.61
C ARG A 165 -1.19 -5.92 12.42
N LEU A 166 -1.90 -5.06 13.16
CA LEU A 166 -3.36 -4.94 13.05
C LEU A 166 -3.79 -4.41 11.68
N ALA A 167 -3.03 -3.49 11.08
CA ALA A 167 -3.27 -2.99 9.73
C ALA A 167 -3.06 -4.10 8.68
N LEU A 168 -2.01 -4.91 8.85
CA LEU A 168 -1.72 -6.04 7.97
C LEU A 168 -2.84 -7.11 8.01
N ASP A 169 -3.33 -7.46 9.21
CA ASP A 169 -4.46 -8.39 9.34
C ASP A 169 -5.73 -7.83 8.68
N ARG A 170 -5.95 -6.51 8.78
CA ARG A 170 -7.07 -5.83 8.12
C ARG A 170 -6.93 -5.82 6.60
N TYR A 171 -5.71 -5.65 6.07
CA TYR A 171 -5.44 -5.72 4.64
C TYR A 171 -5.77 -7.11 4.09
N VAL A 172 -5.23 -8.16 4.72
CA VAL A 172 -5.54 -9.55 4.35
C VAL A 172 -7.05 -9.80 4.43
N GLY A 173 -7.68 -9.44 5.55
CA GLY A 173 -9.11 -9.63 5.73
C GLY A 173 -9.97 -8.87 4.72
N ALA A 174 -9.54 -7.68 4.27
CA ALA A 174 -10.22 -6.91 3.23
C ALA A 174 -10.16 -7.60 1.87
N ILE A 175 -8.98 -8.09 1.47
CA ILE A 175 -8.82 -8.82 0.20
C ILE A 175 -9.57 -10.15 0.25
N GLN A 176 -9.52 -10.87 1.37
CA GLN A 176 -10.29 -12.08 1.59
C GLN A 176 -11.81 -11.89 1.42
N ARG A 177 -12.35 -10.77 1.92
CA ARG A 177 -13.78 -10.45 1.73
C ARG A 177 -14.08 -10.13 0.26
N ALA A 178 -13.21 -9.35 -0.39
CA ALA A 178 -13.40 -8.99 -1.79
C ALA A 178 -13.26 -10.18 -2.76
N ALA A 179 -12.36 -11.13 -2.46
CA ALA A 179 -12.20 -12.35 -3.23
C ALA A 179 -13.44 -13.25 -3.16
N ARG A 180 -14.13 -13.28 -2.01
CA ARG A 180 -15.28 -14.17 -1.77
C ARG A 180 -16.64 -13.57 -2.14
N THR A 181 -16.75 -12.24 -2.19
CA THR A 181 -18.02 -11.56 -2.51
C THR A 181 -18.00 -11.14 -3.98
N GLY A 182 -18.64 -11.95 -4.83
CA GLY A 182 -18.80 -11.72 -6.26
C GLY A 182 -20.27 -11.62 -6.63
#